data_AF-A0A7E5VIE9-F1
#
_entry.id   AF-A0A7E5VIE9-F1
#
_cell.length_a   1.000
_cell.length_b   1.000
_cell.length_c   1.000
_cell.angle_alpha   90.00
_cell.angle_beta   90.00
_cell.angle_gamma   90.00
#
_symmetry.space_group_name_H-M   'P 1'
#
loop_
_entity.id
_entity.type
_entity.pdbx_description
1 polymer ?
#
loop_
_entity_poly.entity_id
_entity_poly.type
_entity_poly.pdbx_seq_one_letter_code
_entity_poly.pdbx_strand_id
1 'polypeptide(L)'
;MSKKLGPEENFWLPFQLEIIKRVKRHPIIYIRDIMMTPNQYRAAVSTAWERIAREVRVPPKVCKQEWWTIKLRYAKLNNMIRYRKVSEEVIKQHPKTSKYLDGCLEFMDGYIYEITDDQIPPCVHKRFNRMFGVTSKEVVTKEMVQALLKNRTQQEESKDELGKIHVQNLMNIVENAVERSLREMSLADKSNIPETPESRASVRALESRQ
;
A
#
# COMPACT_ATOMS: atom_id res chain seq x y z
N MET A 1 -16.90 19.99 -4.37
CA MET A 1 -15.99 19.77 -5.50
C MET A 1 -14.88 18.81 -5.05
N SER A 2 -15.00 17.53 -5.34
CA SER A 2 -13.94 16.56 -5.03
C SER A 2 -12.82 16.74 -6.06
N LYS A 3 -11.64 17.18 -5.61
CA LYS A 3 -10.44 17.20 -6.44
C LYS A 3 -10.15 15.74 -6.80
N LYS A 4 -10.23 15.39 -8.08
CA LYS A 4 -9.64 14.15 -8.60
C LYS A 4 -8.22 14.07 -8.05
N LEU A 5 -7.89 12.98 -7.35
CA LEU A 5 -6.55 12.71 -6.87
C LEU A 5 -5.65 12.60 -8.10
N GLY A 6 -4.95 13.69 -8.42
CA GLY A 6 -3.95 13.66 -9.48
C GLY A 6 -2.84 12.66 -9.13
N PRO A 7 -2.14 12.11 -10.13
CA PRO A 7 -0.99 11.23 -9.92
C PRO A 7 0.09 11.84 -9.01
N GLU A 8 0.10 13.16 -8.80
CA GLU A 8 1.06 13.85 -7.94
C GLU A 8 0.98 13.51 -6.44
N GLU A 9 -0.15 13.00 -5.92
CA GLU A 9 -0.27 12.73 -4.48
C GLU A 9 0.49 11.47 -4.02
N ASN A 10 0.82 10.59 -4.98
CA ASN A 10 1.47 9.30 -4.74
C ASN A 10 2.98 9.41 -4.56
N PHE A 11 3.56 10.57 -4.82
CA PHE A 11 5.00 10.75 -4.82
C PHE A 11 5.43 11.64 -3.67
N TRP A 12 6.71 11.53 -3.33
CA TRP A 12 7.37 12.50 -2.49
C TRP A 12 7.48 13.83 -3.25
N LEU A 13 7.11 14.93 -2.60
CA LEU A 13 7.37 16.24 -3.17
C LEU A 13 8.89 16.44 -3.31
N PRO A 14 9.37 17.23 -4.29
CA PRO A 14 10.81 17.46 -4.47
C PRO A 14 11.50 17.94 -3.19
N PHE A 15 10.84 18.82 -2.44
CA PHE A 15 11.33 19.27 -1.13
C PHE A 15 11.42 18.13 -0.10
N GLN A 16 10.43 17.22 -0.06
CA GLN A 16 10.43 16.08 0.85
C GLN A 16 11.57 15.11 0.52
N LEU A 17 11.77 14.78 -0.76
CA LEU A 17 12.90 13.95 -1.20
C LEU A 17 14.23 14.54 -0.79
N GLU A 18 14.40 15.86 -0.97
CA GLU A 18 15.64 16.53 -0.61
C GLU A 18 15.86 16.48 0.91
N ILE A 19 14.84 16.74 1.73
CA ILE A 19 14.92 16.59 3.18
C ILE A 19 15.30 15.15 3.58
N ILE A 20 14.64 14.14 3.02
CA ILE A 20 14.92 12.72 3.30
C ILE A 20 16.38 12.39 2.97
N LYS A 21 16.84 12.80 1.78
CA LYS A 21 18.21 12.61 1.32
C LYS A 21 19.24 13.26 2.23
N ARG A 22 18.97 14.47 2.72
CA ARG A 22 19.87 15.17 3.65
C ARG A 22 19.86 14.52 5.03
N VAL A 23 18.69 14.20 5.59
CA VAL A 23 18.59 13.57 6.90
C VAL A 23 19.28 12.20 6.93
N LYS A 24 19.17 11.40 5.87
CA LYS A 24 19.89 10.12 5.73
C LYS A 24 21.42 10.25 5.92
N ARG A 25 22.00 11.42 5.60
CA ARG A 25 23.45 11.69 5.77
C ARG A 25 23.82 12.16 7.18
N HIS A 26 22.84 12.39 8.04
CA HIS A 26 23.03 12.91 9.39
C HIS A 26 22.33 12.00 10.43
N PRO A 27 22.88 10.80 10.73
CA PRO A 27 22.28 9.84 11.65
C PRO A 27 21.89 10.40 13.01
N ILE A 28 22.65 11.37 13.54
CA ILE A 28 22.37 12.05 14.82
C ILE A 28 20.95 12.67 14.91
N ILE A 29 20.28 12.89 13.78
CA ILE A 29 18.91 13.42 13.72
C ILE A 29 17.86 12.36 14.10
N TYR A 30 18.13 11.08 13.84
CA TYR A 30 17.17 10.00 14.01
C TYR A 30 17.72 8.81 14.81
N ILE A 31 19.00 8.82 15.19
CA ILE A 31 19.61 7.86 16.10
C ILE A 31 20.12 8.64 17.30
N ARG A 32 19.65 8.28 18.49
CA ARG A 32 20.17 8.87 19.73
C ARG A 32 21.50 8.21 20.07
N ASP A 33 22.56 9.01 20.10
CA ASP A 33 23.85 8.55 20.61
C ASP A 33 23.82 8.51 22.14
N ILE A 34 23.90 7.31 22.70
CA ILE A 34 23.90 7.05 24.15
C ILE A 34 25.20 7.48 24.84
N MET A 35 26.28 7.72 24.08
CA MET A 35 27.56 8.16 24.61
C MET A 35 27.63 9.68 24.79
N MET A 36 26.70 10.44 24.20
CA MET A 36 26.65 11.90 24.33
C MET A 36 25.82 12.35 25.54
N THR A 37 26.30 13.38 26.24
CA THR A 37 25.46 14.08 27.22
C THR A 37 24.26 14.74 26.52
N PRO A 38 23.14 14.99 27.22
CA PRO A 38 21.98 15.67 26.64
C PRO A 38 22.31 17.03 26.01
N ASN A 39 23.27 17.77 26.56
CA ASN A 39 23.70 19.06 26.01
C ASN A 39 24.48 18.91 24.70
N GLN A 40 25.44 17.98 24.66
CA GLN A 40 26.21 17.69 23.45
C GLN A 40 25.31 17.20 22.32
N TYR A 41 24.38 16.28 22.62
CA TYR A 41 23.42 15.78 21.64
C TYR A 41 22.55 16.91 21.07
N ARG A 42 22.00 17.79 21.93
CA ARG A 42 21.19 18.94 21.47
C ARG A 42 21.99 19.88 20.56
N ALA A 43 23.25 20.17 20.91
CA ALA A 43 24.11 21.00 20.09
C ALA A 43 24.40 20.34 18.72
N ALA A 44 24.78 19.06 18.70
CA ALA A 44 25.07 18.31 17.49
C ALA A 44 23.85 18.24 16.56
N VAL A 45 22.66 17.97 17.11
CA VAL A 45 21.39 17.99 16.36
C VAL A 45 21.11 19.38 15.80
N SER A 46 21.34 20.46 16.57
CA SER A 46 21.15 21.83 16.07
C SER A 46 22.06 22.11 14.87
N THR A 47 23.36 21.81 15.00
CA THR A 47 24.35 21.98 13.92
C THR A 47 23.98 21.16 12.68
N ALA A 48 23.51 19.92 12.85
CA ALA A 48 23.06 19.10 11.73
C ALA A 48 21.87 19.77 11.01
N TRP A 49 20.88 20.29 11.74
CA TRP A 49 19.75 20.98 11.13
C TRP A 49 20.12 22.29 10.43
N GLU A 50 21.06 23.06 10.99
CA GLU A 50 21.58 24.27 10.34
C GLU A 50 22.29 23.94 9.02
N ARG A 51 23.05 22.84 8.98
CA ARG A 51 23.68 22.36 7.76
C ARG A 51 22.65 21.93 6.72
N ILE A 52 21.68 21.11 7.10
CA ILE A 52 20.59 20.68 6.18
C ILE A 52 19.86 21.90 5.63
N ALA A 53 19.47 22.83 6.49
CA ALA A 53 18.77 24.06 6.10
C ALA A 53 19.54 24.87 5.04
N ARG A 54 20.85 25.00 5.22
CA ARG A 54 21.74 25.67 4.25
C ARG A 54 21.79 24.93 2.92
N GLU A 55 21.91 23.60 2.96
CA GLU A 55 21.99 22.77 1.76
C GLU A 55 20.67 22.76 0.96
N VAL A 56 19.52 22.81 1.64
CA VAL A 56 18.18 22.85 1.02
C VAL A 56 17.69 24.28 0.76
N ARG A 57 18.42 25.30 1.22
CA ARG A 57 18.11 26.73 1.07
C ARG A 57 16.76 27.14 1.67
N VAL A 58 16.40 26.57 2.82
CA VAL A 58 15.19 26.93 3.59
C VAL A 58 15.50 27.03 5.08
N PRO A 59 14.69 27.72 5.90
CA PRO A 59 14.96 27.84 7.33
C PRO A 59 14.98 26.47 8.05
N PRO A 60 15.83 26.29 9.09
CA PRO A 60 15.87 25.04 9.86
C PRO A 60 14.53 24.63 10.46
N LYS A 61 13.71 25.61 10.87
CA LYS A 61 12.36 25.37 11.40
C LYS A 61 11.47 24.63 10.39
N VAL A 62 11.55 25.01 9.11
CA VAL A 62 10.76 24.40 8.03
C VAL A 62 11.24 22.98 7.76
N CYS A 63 12.56 22.76 7.68
CA CYS A 63 13.15 21.42 7.56
C CYS A 63 12.70 20.49 8.68
N LYS A 64 12.81 20.97 9.93
CA LYS A 64 12.42 20.23 11.14
C LYS A 64 10.94 19.85 11.11
N GLN A 65 10.06 20.78 10.75
CA GLN A 65 8.62 20.56 10.71
C GLN A 65 8.22 19.55 9.63
N GLU A 66 8.81 19.65 8.44
CA GLU A 66 8.55 18.71 7.36
C GLU A 66 9.04 17.31 7.71
N TRP A 67 10.27 17.21 8.22
CA TRP A 67 10.84 15.95 8.67
C TRP A 67 10.01 15.31 9.80
N TRP A 68 9.61 16.10 10.79
CA TRP A 68 8.76 15.63 11.89
C TRP A 68 7.45 15.03 11.36
N THR A 69 6.85 15.68 10.36
CA THR A 69 5.64 15.19 9.72
C THR A 69 5.87 13.88 8.97
N ILE A 70 6.96 13.76 8.21
CA ILE A 70 7.33 12.53 7.49
C ILE A 70 7.55 11.39 8.50
N LYS A 71 8.39 11.63 9.50
CA LYS A 71 8.75 10.67 10.54
C LYS A 71 7.55 10.11 11.28
N LEU A 72 6.64 10.97 11.77
CA LEU A 72 5.48 10.52 12.52
C LEU A 72 4.47 9.74 11.67
N ARG A 73 4.32 10.11 10.40
CA ARG A 73 3.46 9.37 9.47
C ARG A 73 4.05 7.99 9.18
N TYR A 74 5.36 7.93 8.96
CA TYR A 74 6.06 6.67 8.77
C TYR A 74 5.96 5.76 9.99
N ALA A 75 6.18 6.30 11.19
CA ALA A 75 6.01 5.59 12.45
C ALA A 75 4.60 5.07 12.62
N LYS A 76 3.59 5.89 12.32
CA LYS A 76 2.20 5.47 12.48
C LYS A 76 1.84 4.31 11.57
N LEU A 77 2.25 4.36 10.30
CA LEU A 77 2.00 3.28 9.34
C LEU A 77 2.70 1.99 9.76
N ASN A 78 3.96 2.07 10.16
CA ASN A 78 4.70 0.90 10.66
C ASN A 78 4.06 0.32 11.93
N ASN A 79 3.59 1.14 12.86
CA ASN A 79 2.87 0.66 14.04
C ASN A 79 1.55 -0.03 13.64
N MET A 80 0.84 0.46 12.63
CA MET A 80 -0.38 -0.21 12.15
C MET A 80 -0.08 -1.59 11.55
N ILE A 81 1.03 -1.74 10.82
CA ILE A 81 1.49 -3.03 10.29
C ILE A 81 1.91 -3.96 11.44
N ARG A 82 2.80 -3.47 12.33
CA ARG A 82 3.35 -4.21 13.47
C ARG A 82 2.26 -4.78 14.38
N TYR A 83 1.25 -3.98 14.71
CA TYR A 83 0.14 -4.39 15.55
C TYR A 83 -0.99 -5.06 14.77
N ARG A 84 -0.74 -5.43 13.51
CA ARG A 84 -1.70 -6.11 12.61
C ARG A 84 -3.04 -5.38 12.49
N LYS A 85 -3.05 -4.05 12.63
CA LYS A 85 -4.25 -3.23 12.46
C LYS A 85 -4.60 -3.07 10.98
N VAL A 86 -3.58 -3.02 10.12
CA VAL A 86 -3.70 -2.91 8.65
C VAL A 86 -2.52 -3.66 8.03
N SER A 87 -2.75 -4.40 6.93
CA SER A 87 -1.66 -5.10 6.23
C SER A 87 -0.79 -4.14 5.41
N GLU A 88 0.45 -4.55 5.12
CA GLU A 88 1.38 -3.76 4.32
C GLU A 88 0.85 -3.53 2.89
N GLU A 89 0.22 -4.55 2.29
CA GLU A 89 -0.35 -4.48 0.95
C GLU A 89 -1.43 -3.40 0.86
N VAL A 90 -2.28 -3.29 1.89
CA VAL A 90 -3.31 -2.26 1.94
C VAL A 90 -2.69 -0.86 1.97
N ILE A 91 -1.62 -0.66 2.74
CA ILE A 91 -0.94 0.63 2.81
C ILE A 91 -0.25 0.96 1.47
N LYS A 92 0.34 -0.04 0.81
CA LYS A 92 0.95 0.09 -0.54
C LYS A 92 -0.07 0.43 -1.62
N GLN A 93 -1.29 -0.09 -1.53
CA GLN A 93 -2.35 0.20 -2.49
C GLN A 93 -2.96 1.60 -2.31
N HIS A 94 -2.80 2.21 -1.14
CA HIS A 94 -3.44 3.51 -0.86
C HIS A 94 -2.59 4.68 -1.41
N PRO A 95 -3.15 5.52 -2.31
CA PRO A 95 -2.45 6.62 -3.00
C PRO A 95 -1.58 7.51 -2.11
N LYS A 96 -2.11 7.94 -0.96
CA LYS A 96 -1.43 8.94 -0.10
C LYS A 96 -0.34 8.35 0.80
N THR A 97 -0.23 7.03 0.87
CA THR A 97 0.59 6.33 1.86
C THR A 97 1.59 5.36 1.25
N SER A 98 1.37 4.95 0.00
CA SER A 98 2.24 4.04 -0.73
C SER A 98 3.71 4.49 -0.72
N LYS A 99 3.97 5.79 -0.92
CA LYS A 99 5.32 6.37 -0.88
C LYS A 99 6.10 6.16 0.41
N TYR A 100 5.42 5.89 1.53
CA TYR A 100 6.11 5.59 2.78
C TYR A 100 6.73 4.18 2.78
N LEU A 101 6.35 3.32 1.83
CA LEU A 101 6.82 1.93 1.70
C LEU A 101 7.59 1.72 0.38
N ASP A 102 8.17 2.78 -0.18
CA ASP A 102 8.93 2.76 -1.45
C ASP A 102 10.44 2.55 -1.26
N GLY A 103 10.88 2.33 -0.02
CA GLY A 103 12.29 2.14 0.36
C GLY A 103 13.04 3.43 0.73
N CYS A 104 12.49 4.63 0.47
CA CYS A 104 13.18 5.89 0.75
C CYS A 104 13.49 6.11 2.25
N LEU A 105 12.74 5.46 3.14
CA LEU A 105 12.83 5.62 4.59
C LEU A 105 13.39 4.38 5.32
N GLU A 106 13.83 3.33 4.61
CA GLU A 106 14.35 2.09 5.23
C GLU A 106 15.53 2.33 6.18
N PHE A 107 16.31 3.38 5.95
CA PHE A 107 17.42 3.76 6.83
C PHE A 107 16.96 4.12 8.26
N MET A 108 15.65 4.31 8.48
CA MET A 108 15.06 4.58 9.78
C MET A 108 14.47 3.35 10.46
N ASP A 109 14.43 2.18 9.82
CA ASP A 109 13.61 1.05 10.29
C ASP A 109 14.01 0.61 11.70
N GLY A 110 15.30 0.55 12.01
CA GLY A 110 15.77 0.24 13.36
C GLY A 110 15.24 1.21 14.43
N TYR A 111 15.14 2.49 14.10
CA TYR A 111 14.66 3.53 15.01
C TYR A 111 13.13 3.62 15.08
N ILE A 112 12.43 3.35 13.97
CA ILE A 112 10.98 3.55 13.91
C ILE A 112 10.24 2.62 14.87
N TYR A 113 10.81 1.45 15.16
CA TYR A 113 10.27 0.49 16.13
C TYR A 113 10.35 0.94 17.59
N GLU A 114 11.15 1.97 17.90
CA GLU A 114 11.24 2.58 19.22
C GLU A 114 10.12 3.60 19.47
N ILE A 115 9.48 4.11 18.41
CA ILE A 115 8.38 5.08 18.51
C ILE A 115 7.07 4.34 18.74
N THR A 116 6.56 4.40 19.96
CA THR A 116 5.28 3.81 20.35
C THR A 116 4.08 4.70 19.98
N ASP A 117 2.87 4.12 19.94
CA ASP A 117 1.64 4.85 19.56
C ASP A 117 1.38 6.05 20.50
N ASP A 118 1.75 5.99 21.78
CA ASP A 118 1.65 7.08 22.76
C ASP A 118 2.56 8.29 22.48
N GLN A 119 3.66 8.10 21.76
CA GLN A 119 4.54 9.19 21.34
C GLN A 119 4.03 9.92 20.08
N ILE A 120 3.03 9.36 19.40
CA ILE A 120 2.48 9.91 18.17
C ILE A 120 1.30 10.85 18.51
N PRO A 121 1.27 12.08 17.96
CA PRO A 121 0.18 13.02 18.26
C PRO A 121 -1.21 12.48 17.88
N PRO A 122 -2.27 12.72 18.69
CA PRO A 122 -3.63 12.25 18.42
C PRO A 122 -4.20 12.62 17.05
N CYS A 123 -3.80 13.77 16.50
CA CYS A 123 -4.23 14.19 15.17
C CYS A 123 -3.73 13.27 14.05
N VAL A 124 -2.54 12.68 14.22
CA VAL A 124 -1.97 11.68 13.29
C VAL A 124 -2.77 10.38 13.40
N HIS A 125 -3.03 9.89 14.62
CA HIS A 125 -3.90 8.71 14.82
C HIS A 125 -5.25 8.88 14.16
N LYS A 126 -5.96 9.98 14.48
CA LYS A 126 -7.29 10.25 13.94
C LYS A 126 -7.30 10.25 12.41
N ARG A 127 -6.26 10.81 11.79
CA ARG A 127 -6.13 10.85 10.33
C ARG A 127 -5.98 9.45 9.74
N PHE A 128 -5.06 8.63 10.24
CA PHE A 128 -4.79 7.30 9.67
C PHE A 128 -5.86 6.27 10.02
N ASN A 129 -6.39 6.32 11.25
CA ASN A 129 -7.51 5.48 11.65
C ASN A 129 -8.73 5.73 10.77
N ARG A 130 -9.04 7.02 10.48
CA ARG A 130 -10.11 7.35 9.53
C ARG A 130 -9.79 6.91 8.10
N MET A 131 -8.53 7.01 7.68
CA MET A 131 -8.09 6.64 6.34
C MET A 131 -8.29 5.14 6.05
N PHE A 132 -8.01 4.29 7.03
CA PHE A 132 -8.05 2.83 6.90
C PHE A 132 -9.23 2.18 7.62
N GLY A 133 -10.16 2.96 8.18
CA GLY A 133 -11.31 2.43 8.92
C GLY A 133 -10.96 1.71 10.22
N VAL A 134 -9.78 1.98 10.80
CA VAL A 134 -9.38 1.36 12.07
C VAL A 134 -10.15 2.01 13.21
N THR A 135 -11.09 1.27 13.80
CA THR A 135 -11.69 1.62 15.09
C THR A 135 -10.77 1.15 16.21
N SER A 136 -10.90 1.72 17.40
CA SER A 136 -10.06 1.40 18.56
C SER A 136 -10.16 -0.05 19.07
N LYS A 137 -11.00 -0.91 18.45
CA LYS A 137 -11.31 -2.26 18.94
C LYS A 137 -11.11 -3.41 17.93
N GLU A 138 -10.80 -3.16 16.66
CA GLU A 138 -10.77 -4.24 15.64
C GLU A 138 -9.51 -4.21 14.75
N VAL A 139 -9.02 -5.41 14.44
CA VAL A 139 -8.07 -5.69 13.37
C VAL A 139 -8.81 -5.50 12.05
N VAL A 140 -8.36 -4.57 11.21
CA VAL A 140 -9.01 -4.32 9.92
C VAL A 140 -8.50 -5.33 8.91
N THR A 141 -9.40 -6.18 8.42
CA THR A 141 -9.07 -7.17 7.38
C THR A 141 -9.03 -6.52 6.00
N LYS A 142 -8.38 -7.20 5.05
CA LYS A 142 -8.27 -6.74 3.65
C LYS A 142 -9.64 -6.51 3.02
N GLU A 143 -10.61 -7.34 3.39
CA GLU A 143 -12.00 -7.29 2.93
C GLU A 143 -12.72 -6.05 3.46
N MET A 144 -12.45 -5.65 4.71
CA MET A 144 -13.02 -4.43 5.30
C MET A 144 -12.49 -3.16 4.60
N VAL A 145 -11.20 -3.14 4.24
CA VAL A 145 -10.65 -1.99 3.50
C VAL A 145 -11.14 -1.96 2.06
N GLN A 146 -11.24 -3.12 1.40
CA GLN A 146 -11.85 -3.20 0.06
C GLN A 146 -13.32 -2.77 0.09
N ALA A 147 -14.09 -3.16 1.11
CA ALA A 147 -15.47 -2.72 1.29
C ALA A 147 -15.55 -1.20 1.53
N LEU A 148 -14.64 -0.62 2.33
CA LEU A 148 -14.59 0.82 2.58
C LEU A 148 -14.18 1.62 1.33
N LEU A 149 -13.22 1.11 0.57
CA LEU A 149 -12.83 1.71 -0.70
C LEU A 149 -13.98 1.65 -1.72
N LYS A 150 -14.65 0.50 -1.83
CA LYS A 150 -15.81 0.27 -2.72
C LYS A 150 -17.01 1.13 -2.36
N ASN A 151 -17.33 1.27 -1.06
CA ASN A 151 -18.41 2.13 -0.58
C ASN A 151 -18.14 3.62 -0.85
N ARG A 152 -16.86 4.03 -0.85
CA ARG A 152 -16.46 5.40 -1.18
C ARG A 152 -16.58 5.68 -2.67
N THR A 153 -16.30 4.70 -3.53
CA THR A 153 -16.54 4.78 -4.98
C THR A 153 -18.04 4.84 -5.28
N GLN A 154 -18.86 4.04 -4.60
CA GLN A 154 -20.32 4.04 -4.77
C GLN A 154 -21.01 5.33 -4.28
N GLN A 155 -20.49 5.97 -3.21
CA GLN A 155 -20.99 7.29 -2.81
C GLN A 155 -20.65 8.39 -3.82
N GLU A 156 -19.52 8.31 -4.53
CA GLU A 156 -19.13 9.25 -5.60
C GLU A 156 -19.86 8.99 -6.93
N GLU A 157 -20.25 7.75 -7.23
CA GLU A 157 -21.03 7.35 -8.43
C GLU A 157 -22.50 7.80 -8.41
N SER A 158 -23.02 8.25 -7.26
CA SER A 158 -24.42 8.68 -7.12
C SER A 158 -24.77 9.99 -7.84
N LYS A 159 -23.80 10.67 -8.47
CA LYS A 159 -24.02 11.99 -9.09
C LYS A 159 -23.88 12.06 -10.62
N ASP A 160 -23.51 10.99 -11.30
CA ASP A 160 -23.36 11.03 -12.75
C ASP A 160 -23.93 9.76 -13.40
N GLU A 161 -25.16 9.86 -13.90
CA GLU A 161 -25.93 8.77 -14.53
C GLU A 161 -25.19 8.12 -15.71
N LEU A 162 -24.28 8.86 -16.36
CA LEU A 162 -23.51 8.37 -17.50
C LEU A 162 -22.45 7.33 -17.10
N GLY A 163 -21.94 7.39 -15.86
CA GLY A 163 -20.98 6.43 -15.33
C GLY A 163 -21.62 5.07 -15.01
N LYS A 164 -22.88 5.07 -14.55
CA LYS A 164 -23.62 3.85 -14.22
C LYS A 164 -23.83 2.95 -15.45
N ILE A 165 -24.13 3.55 -16.61
CA ILE A 165 -24.33 2.81 -17.86
C ILE A 165 -23.02 2.14 -18.31
N HIS A 166 -21.89 2.83 -18.15
CA HIS A 166 -20.59 2.29 -18.55
C HIS A 166 -20.13 1.14 -17.64
N VAL A 167 -20.31 1.27 -16.32
CA VAL A 167 -19.97 0.23 -15.35
C VAL A 167 -20.90 -0.98 -15.48
N GLN A 168 -22.21 -0.77 -15.72
CA GLN A 168 -23.14 -1.87 -15.96
C GLN A 168 -22.80 -2.64 -17.23
N ASN A 169 -22.42 -1.94 -18.31
CA ASN A 169 -21.97 -2.58 -19.54
C ASN A 169 -20.67 -3.37 -19.34
N LEU A 170 -19.72 -2.85 -18.55
CA LEU A 170 -18.49 -3.57 -18.22
C LEU A 170 -18.75 -4.79 -17.34
N MET A 171 -19.66 -4.71 -16.35
CA MET A 171 -20.05 -5.88 -15.55
C MET A 171 -20.70 -6.95 -16.41
N ASN A 172 -21.61 -6.59 -17.31
CA ASN A 172 -22.25 -7.54 -18.21
C ASN A 172 -21.23 -8.22 -19.15
N ILE A 173 -20.18 -7.51 -19.59
CA ILE A 173 -19.12 -8.10 -20.42
C ILE A 173 -18.28 -9.09 -19.61
N VAL A 174 -17.93 -8.75 -18.37
CA VAL A 174 -17.15 -9.62 -17.48
C VAL A 174 -17.95 -10.85 -17.07
N GLU A 175 -19.22 -10.71 -16.73
CA GLU A 175 -20.10 -11.83 -16.38
C GLU A 175 -20.24 -12.82 -17.55
N ASN A 176 -20.46 -12.32 -18.77
CA ASN A 176 -20.51 -13.17 -19.96
C ASN A 176 -19.19 -13.90 -20.25
N ALA A 177 -18.04 -13.26 -20.00
CA ALA A 177 -16.73 -13.87 -20.18
C ALA A 177 -16.47 -14.98 -19.15
N VAL A 178 -16.89 -14.76 -17.89
CA VAL A 178 -16.77 -15.73 -16.81
C VAL A 178 -17.69 -16.93 -17.04
N GLU A 179 -18.94 -16.70 -17.46
CA GLU A 179 -19.86 -17.78 -17.80
C GLU A 179 -19.36 -18.63 -18.98
N ARG A 180 -18.78 -17.99 -19.99
CA ARG A 180 -18.19 -18.71 -21.14
C ARG A 180 -17.02 -19.59 -20.69
N SER A 181 -16.13 -19.05 -19.86
CA SER A 181 -14.99 -19.81 -19.31
C SER A 181 -15.44 -21.00 -18.44
N LEU A 182 -16.46 -20.81 -17.60
CA LEU A 182 -17.04 -21.89 -16.78
C LEU A 182 -17.67 -23.01 -17.63
N ARG A 183 -18.33 -22.67 -18.73
CA ARG A 183 -18.89 -23.68 -19.67
C ARG A 183 -17.78 -24.45 -20.38
N GLU A 184 -16.73 -23.77 -20.80
CA GLU A 184 -15.58 -24.39 -21.48
C GLU A 184 -14.85 -25.38 -20.56
N MET A 185 -14.67 -25.03 -19.28
CA MET A 185 -14.09 -25.95 -18.28
C MET A 185 -14.99 -27.17 -18.02
N SER A 186 -16.32 -27.00 -17.97
CA SER A 186 -17.25 -28.11 -17.77
C SER A 186 -17.30 -29.10 -18.95
N LEU A 187 -16.96 -28.65 -20.16
CA LEU A 187 -16.88 -29.51 -21.34
C LEU A 187 -15.56 -30.29 -21.40
N ALA A 188 -14.46 -29.71 -20.90
CA ALA A 188 -13.15 -30.35 -20.85
C ALA A 188 -13.10 -31.56 -19.89
N ASP A 189 -13.92 -31.57 -18.84
CA ASP A 189 -14.00 -32.70 -17.90
C ASP A 189 -14.80 -33.90 -18.46
N LYS A 190 -15.56 -33.73 -19.55
CA LYS A 190 -16.32 -34.82 -20.18
C LYS A 190 -15.54 -35.58 -21.25
N SER A 191 -14.38 -35.09 -21.69
CA SER A 191 -13.57 -35.71 -22.75
C SER A 191 -12.43 -36.60 -22.25
N ASN A 192 -12.21 -36.71 -20.93
CA ASN A 192 -11.22 -37.63 -20.33
C ASN A 192 -11.90 -38.86 -19.73
N ILE A 193 -12.51 -39.69 -20.58
CA ILE A 193 -12.73 -41.11 -20.26
C ILE A 193 -11.57 -41.88 -20.90
N PRO A 194 -10.70 -42.55 -20.12
CA PRO A 194 -9.63 -43.36 -20.70
C PRO A 194 -10.25 -44.57 -21.40
N GLU A 195 -10.09 -44.65 -22.73
CA GLU A 195 -10.42 -45.84 -23.50
C GLU A 195 -9.53 -47.00 -23.04
N THR A 196 -10.16 -48.03 -22.47
CA THR A 196 -9.51 -49.32 -22.17
C THR A 196 -9.14 -50.03 -23.48
N PRO A 197 -7.89 -50.54 -23.62
CA PRO A 197 -7.42 -51.16 -24.85
C PRO A 197 -7.81 -52.64 -24.90
N GLU A 198 -9.08 -52.96 -25.13
CA GLU A 198 -9.51 -54.35 -25.35
C GLU A 198 -10.43 -54.58 -26.56
N SER A 199 -10.77 -53.54 -27.32
CA SER A 199 -11.72 -53.66 -28.46
C SER A 199 -11.07 -53.78 -29.86
N ARG A 200 -9.73 -53.88 -29.97
CA ARG A 200 -9.02 -53.93 -31.27
C ARG A 200 -8.51 -55.31 -31.72
N ALA A 201 -9.14 -56.40 -31.27
CA ALA A 201 -8.76 -57.76 -31.67
C ALA A 201 -9.71 -58.48 -32.66
N SER A 202 -10.74 -57.84 -33.20
CA SER A 202 -11.73 -58.52 -34.08
C SER A 202 -11.82 -58.04 -35.53
N VAL A 203 -10.80 -57.35 -36.08
CA VAL A 203 -10.85 -56.87 -37.49
C VAL A 203 -9.73 -57.43 -38.38
N ARG A 204 -8.94 -58.42 -37.92
CA ARG A 204 -7.96 -59.13 -38.77
C ARG A 204 -8.29 -60.61 -38.97
N ALA A 205 -9.54 -60.89 -39.30
CA ALA A 205 -9.95 -62.20 -39.79
C ALA A 205 -10.98 -61.99 -40.89
N LEU A 206 -10.55 -61.57 -42.10
CA LEU A 206 -11.34 -61.71 -43.34
C LEU A 206 -10.60 -61.36 -44.66
N GLU A 207 -9.30 -61.07 -44.66
CA GLU A 207 -8.54 -60.86 -45.91
C GLU A 207 -7.47 -61.95 -46.13
N SER A 208 -7.92 -63.20 -46.21
CA SER A 208 -7.10 -64.32 -46.71
C SER A 208 -7.98 -65.34 -47.44
N ARG A 209 -8.76 -64.86 -48.41
CA ARG A 209 -9.36 -65.67 -49.47
C ARG A 209 -9.47 -64.83 -50.74
N GLN A 210 -8.37 -64.75 -51.48
CA GLN A 210 -8.32 -64.72 -52.93
C GLN A 210 -6.88 -65.01 -53.39
#